data_AF-A0A2W6XE47-F1
#
_entry.id   AF-A0A2W6XE47-F1
#
_cell.length_a   1.000
_cell.length_b   1.000
_cell.length_c   1.000
_cell.angle_alpha   90.00
_cell.angle_beta   90.00
_cell.angle_gamma   90.00
#
_symmetry.space_group_name_H-M   'P 1'
#
loop_
_entity.id
_entity.type
_entity.pdbx_description
1 polymer ?
#
loop_
_entity_poly.entity_id
_entity_poly.type
_entity_poly.pdbx_seq_one_letter_code
_entity_poly.pdbx_strand_id
1 'polypeptide(L)'
;MAPWGRALAYLHDRYEDAPVTLRRSRESRDLSRDRFQSAEIAFTGIEAGFFRRNIRTTLHQAGAVAKLALCAHLLDVGFSDGWNAEHIRQDISKTLAYANATGLGLDCPDMARLAVILTPYWKWGYPHLIGDPPMDDGGFSPEQVCLLIRALLDRVHDVTGHARLADGGHRHATIAL
;
A
#
# COMPACT_ATOMS: atom_id res chain seq x y z
N MET A 1 -15.03 -20.26 13.60
CA MET A 1 -15.25 -18.86 13.14
C MET A 1 -13.95 -18.40 12.50
N ALA A 2 -13.96 -17.88 11.26
CA ALA A 2 -12.73 -17.35 10.67
C ALA A 2 -12.17 -16.24 11.60
N PRO A 3 -10.85 -16.18 11.85
CA PRO A 3 -10.27 -15.35 12.90
C PRO A 3 -10.62 -13.85 12.81
N TRP A 4 -10.99 -13.38 11.62
CA TRP A 4 -11.31 -11.95 11.36
C TRP A 4 -12.79 -11.69 11.06
N GLY A 5 -13.67 -12.69 11.20
CA GLY A 5 -15.06 -12.60 10.72
C GLY A 5 -15.84 -11.40 11.27
N ARG A 6 -15.68 -11.08 12.57
CA ARG A 6 -16.34 -9.91 13.19
C ARG A 6 -15.78 -8.58 12.69
N ALA A 7 -14.46 -8.48 12.53
CA ALA A 7 -13.82 -7.25 12.06
C ALA A 7 -14.19 -6.98 10.59
N LEU A 8 -14.18 -8.01 9.73
CA LEU A 8 -14.61 -7.89 8.34
C LEU A 8 -16.09 -7.53 8.23
N ALA A 9 -16.97 -8.15 9.03
CA ALA A 9 -18.39 -7.79 9.03
C ALA A 9 -18.62 -6.30 9.35
N TYR A 10 -17.88 -5.76 10.33
CA TYR A 10 -17.93 -4.33 10.64
C TYR A 10 -17.44 -3.45 9.48
N LEU A 11 -16.36 -3.85 8.79
CA LEU A 11 -15.85 -3.07 7.65
C LEU A 11 -16.78 -3.13 6.43
N HIS A 12 -17.39 -4.30 6.14
CA HIS A 12 -18.37 -4.42 5.07
C HIS A 12 -19.57 -3.50 5.30
N ASP A 13 -20.08 -3.44 6.53
CA ASP A 13 -21.17 -2.52 6.90
C ASP A 13 -20.73 -1.05 6.78
N ARG A 14 -19.58 -0.70 7.38
CA ARG A 14 -19.04 0.66 7.36
C ARG A 14 -18.82 1.22 5.95
N TYR A 15 -18.37 0.38 5.02
CA TYR A 15 -18.01 0.78 3.66
C TYR A 15 -19.02 0.36 2.59
N GLU A 16 -20.14 -0.25 3.00
CA GLU A 16 -21.19 -0.78 2.11
C GLU A 16 -20.63 -1.76 1.07
N ASP A 17 -19.66 -2.59 1.47
CA ASP A 17 -19.02 -3.57 0.59
C ASP A 17 -19.74 -4.92 0.60
N ALA A 18 -19.66 -5.62 -0.53
CA ALA A 18 -20.13 -7.00 -0.60
C ALA A 18 -19.28 -7.88 0.35
N PRO A 19 -19.91 -8.78 1.13
CA PRO A 19 -19.19 -9.67 2.01
C PRO A 19 -18.17 -10.52 1.26
N VAL A 20 -16.94 -10.57 1.77
CA VAL A 20 -15.87 -11.39 1.21
C VAL A 20 -15.66 -12.68 2.00
N THR A 21 -15.48 -13.79 1.29
CA THR A 21 -14.95 -15.03 1.86
C THR A 21 -13.48 -15.16 1.49
N LEU A 22 -12.62 -15.07 2.50
CA LEU A 22 -11.18 -15.16 2.28
C LEU A 22 -10.77 -16.59 1.94
N ARG A 23 -10.08 -16.75 0.81
CA ARG A 23 -9.56 -18.05 0.36
C ARG A 23 -8.17 -17.89 -0.22
N ARG A 24 -7.18 -18.33 0.54
CA ARG A 24 -5.80 -18.43 0.05
C ARG A 24 -5.72 -19.40 -1.12
N SER A 25 -5.04 -18.98 -2.18
CA SER A 25 -4.72 -19.80 -3.34
C SER A 25 -3.30 -19.49 -3.84
N ARG A 26 -2.72 -20.42 -4.61
CA ARG A 26 -1.43 -20.18 -5.26
C ARG A 26 -1.47 -18.95 -6.17
N GLU A 27 -2.54 -18.80 -6.95
CA GLU A 27 -2.75 -17.64 -7.81
C GLU A 27 -2.78 -16.32 -7.03
N SER A 28 -3.52 -16.26 -5.91
CA SER A 28 -3.55 -15.06 -5.06
C SER A 28 -2.17 -14.75 -4.45
N ARG A 29 -1.40 -15.78 -4.10
CA ARG A 29 -0.05 -15.63 -3.56
C ARG A 29 0.94 -15.14 -4.61
N ASP A 30 0.80 -15.59 -5.86
CA ASP A 30 1.62 -15.12 -6.98
C ASP A 30 1.33 -13.65 -7.29
N LEU A 31 0.06 -13.27 -7.41
CA LEU A 31 -0.33 -11.86 -7.59
C LEU A 31 0.11 -10.97 -6.41
N SER A 32 0.00 -11.48 -5.18
CA SER A 32 0.48 -10.80 -3.99
C SER A 32 1.97 -10.46 -4.10
N ARG A 33 2.80 -11.43 -4.48
CA ARG A 33 4.24 -11.23 -4.68
C ARG A 33 4.51 -10.19 -5.77
N ASP A 34 3.83 -10.29 -6.90
CA ASP A 34 4.06 -9.39 -8.03
C ASP A 34 3.69 -7.94 -7.66
N ARG A 35 2.62 -7.75 -6.88
CA ARG A 35 2.23 -6.43 -6.34
C ARG A 35 3.24 -5.89 -5.35
N PHE A 36 3.77 -6.74 -4.46
CA PHE A 36 4.79 -6.34 -3.50
C PHE A 36 6.10 -5.92 -4.21
N GLN A 37 6.55 -6.70 -5.19
CA GLN A 37 7.73 -6.35 -6.01
C GLN A 37 7.52 -5.04 -6.77
N SER A 38 6.34 -4.85 -7.35
CA SER A 38 5.98 -3.58 -8.02
C SER A 38 6.00 -2.41 -7.05
N ALA A 39 5.58 -2.60 -5.79
CA ALA A 39 5.63 -1.57 -4.76
C ALA A 39 7.07 -1.18 -4.42
N GLU A 40 7.97 -2.16 -4.23
CA GLU A 40 9.39 -1.91 -4.00
C GLU A 40 10.05 -1.19 -5.19
N ILE A 41 9.74 -1.59 -6.43
CA ILE A 41 10.26 -0.92 -7.64
C ILE A 41 9.81 0.54 -7.66
N ALA A 42 8.52 0.80 -7.44
CA ALA A 42 7.97 2.15 -7.43
C ALA A 42 8.54 3.01 -6.29
N PHE A 43 8.92 2.39 -5.16
CA PHE A 43 9.49 3.10 -4.02
C PHE A 43 10.92 3.61 -4.26
N THR A 44 11.69 3.00 -5.16
CA THR A 44 13.09 3.37 -5.44
C THR A 44 13.31 4.87 -5.69
N GLY A 45 12.42 5.53 -6.44
CA GLY A 45 12.53 6.96 -6.72
C GLY A 45 12.25 7.86 -5.50
N ILE A 46 11.35 7.42 -4.60
CA ILE A 46 11.08 8.11 -3.33
C ILE A 46 12.31 7.99 -2.43
N GLU A 47 12.85 6.77 -2.29
CA GLU A 47 14.02 6.48 -1.47
C GLU A 47 15.27 7.25 -1.92
N ALA A 48 15.53 7.24 -3.23
CA ALA A 48 16.62 8.01 -3.85
C ALA A 48 16.43 9.53 -3.75
N GLY A 49 15.25 9.99 -3.31
CA GLY A 49 14.97 11.38 -3.06
C GLY A 49 14.64 12.22 -4.30
N PHE A 50 14.31 11.59 -5.43
CA PHE A 50 14.01 12.28 -6.68
C PHE A 50 12.85 13.27 -6.56
N PHE A 51 11.95 13.06 -5.60
CA PHE A 51 10.75 13.87 -5.40
C PHE A 51 10.82 14.81 -4.19
N ARG A 52 11.95 14.87 -3.46
CA ARG A 52 12.07 15.63 -2.19
C ARG A 52 11.81 17.14 -2.29
N ARG A 53 11.87 17.71 -3.50
CA ARG A 53 11.56 19.13 -3.72
C ARG A 53 10.07 19.40 -3.97
N ASN A 54 9.25 18.36 -4.09
CA ASN A 54 7.82 18.50 -4.41
C ASN A 54 7.00 17.48 -3.62
N ILE A 55 6.32 17.95 -2.57
CA ILE A 55 5.45 17.12 -1.72
C ILE A 55 4.31 16.50 -2.51
N ARG A 56 3.69 17.21 -3.47
CA ARG A 56 2.58 16.65 -4.27
C ARG A 56 3.06 15.48 -5.12
N THR A 57 4.19 15.61 -5.79
CA THR A 57 4.78 14.49 -6.54
C THR A 57 5.15 13.34 -5.60
N THR A 58 5.71 13.63 -4.43
CA THR A 58 6.00 12.61 -3.42
C THR A 58 4.75 11.87 -2.95
N LEU A 59 3.65 12.57 -2.65
CA LEU A 59 2.37 11.98 -2.24
C LEU A 59 1.73 11.17 -3.36
N HIS A 60 1.84 11.61 -4.62
CA HIS A 60 1.33 10.83 -5.75
C HIS A 60 2.03 9.47 -5.86
N GLN A 61 3.37 9.48 -5.81
CA GLN A 61 4.18 8.26 -5.87
C GLN A 61 3.94 7.37 -4.64
N ALA A 62 3.90 7.97 -3.44
CA ALA A 62 3.62 7.26 -2.20
C ALA A 62 2.26 6.56 -2.21
N GLY A 63 1.23 7.19 -2.77
CA GLY A 63 -0.09 6.58 -2.93
C GLY A 63 -0.09 5.36 -3.84
N ALA A 64 0.67 5.40 -4.94
CA ALA A 64 0.84 4.24 -5.83
C ALA A 64 1.55 3.08 -5.11
N VAL A 65 2.63 3.37 -4.37
CA VAL A 65 3.36 2.37 -3.57
C VAL A 65 2.45 1.77 -2.49
N ALA A 66 1.76 2.61 -1.73
CA ALA A 66 0.86 2.18 -0.64
C ALA A 66 -0.25 1.28 -1.16
N LYS A 67 -0.86 1.63 -2.31
CA LYS A 67 -1.88 0.79 -2.95
C LYS A 67 -1.34 -0.58 -3.31
N LEU A 68 -0.17 -0.64 -3.97
CA LEU A 68 0.44 -1.91 -4.37
C LEU A 68 0.78 -2.78 -3.15
N ALA A 69 1.40 -2.20 -2.13
CA ALA A 69 1.80 -2.90 -0.91
C ALA A 69 0.60 -3.44 -0.11
N LEU A 70 -0.43 -2.61 0.10
CA LEU A 70 -1.62 -3.03 0.84
C LEU A 70 -2.43 -4.08 0.06
N CYS A 71 -2.56 -3.93 -1.26
CA CYS A 71 -3.18 -4.97 -2.08
C CYS A 71 -2.40 -6.28 -2.08
N ALA A 72 -1.06 -6.23 -1.99
CA ALA A 72 -0.25 -7.44 -1.82
C ALA A 72 -0.65 -8.18 -0.54
N HIS A 73 -0.77 -7.49 0.60
CA HIS A 73 -1.25 -8.09 1.84
C HIS A 73 -2.66 -8.68 1.70
N LEU A 74 -3.61 -7.93 1.12
CA LEU A 74 -4.99 -8.43 0.94
C LEU A 74 -5.04 -9.70 0.09
N LEU A 75 -4.28 -9.74 -1.01
CA LEU A 75 -4.17 -10.94 -1.84
C LEU A 75 -3.56 -12.13 -1.06
N ASP A 76 -2.56 -11.89 -0.21
CA ASP A 76 -1.92 -12.94 0.58
C ASP A 76 -2.85 -13.57 1.63
N VAL A 77 -3.70 -12.77 2.27
CA VAL A 77 -4.67 -13.26 3.26
C VAL A 77 -5.91 -13.88 2.61
N GLY A 78 -6.07 -13.72 1.29
CA GLY A 78 -7.05 -14.45 0.49
C GLY A 78 -8.22 -13.62 -0.05
N PHE A 79 -8.11 -12.29 -0.12
CA PHE A 79 -9.02 -11.49 -0.95
C PHE A 79 -8.75 -11.80 -2.44
N SER A 80 -9.80 -11.81 -3.26
CA SER A 80 -9.62 -11.94 -4.71
C SER A 80 -9.20 -10.61 -5.34
N ASP A 81 -8.48 -10.66 -6.45
CA ASP A 81 -8.12 -9.45 -7.19
C ASP A 81 -9.35 -8.70 -7.70
N GLY A 82 -10.39 -9.44 -8.12
CA GLY A 82 -11.67 -8.86 -8.52
C GLY A 82 -12.37 -8.09 -7.40
N TRP A 83 -12.42 -8.65 -6.19
CA TRP A 83 -12.99 -7.95 -5.04
C TRP A 83 -12.19 -6.69 -4.70
N ASN A 84 -10.85 -6.77 -4.71
CA ASN A 84 -10.00 -5.60 -4.50
C ASN A 84 -10.24 -4.51 -5.55
N ALA A 85 -10.33 -4.87 -6.84
CA ALA A 85 -10.58 -3.93 -7.93
C ALA A 85 -11.93 -3.21 -7.79
N GLU A 86 -12.96 -3.94 -7.35
CA GLU A 86 -14.32 -3.41 -7.18
C GLU A 86 -14.45 -2.52 -5.93
N HIS A 87 -13.93 -2.98 -4.79
CA HIS A 87 -14.23 -2.38 -3.48
C HIS A 87 -13.15 -1.43 -2.95
N ILE A 88 -11.87 -1.72 -3.20
CA ILE A 88 -10.77 -0.89 -2.69
C ILE A 88 -10.51 0.33 -3.60
N ARG A 89 -10.49 0.10 -4.92
CA ARG A 89 -10.25 1.13 -5.95
C ARG A 89 -9.02 1.99 -5.66
N GLN A 90 -9.21 3.24 -5.22
CA GLN A 90 -8.14 4.23 -4.99
C GLN A 90 -8.13 4.73 -3.54
N ASP A 91 -8.83 4.04 -2.63
CA ASP A 91 -9.00 4.44 -1.23
C ASP A 91 -7.97 3.75 -0.33
N ILE A 92 -6.90 4.47 -0.01
CA ILE A 92 -5.78 3.96 0.80
C ILE A 92 -6.21 3.77 2.25
N SER A 93 -7.08 4.64 2.77
CA SER A 93 -7.60 4.54 4.15
C SER A 93 -8.41 3.27 4.34
N LYS A 94 -9.31 2.99 3.40
CA LYS A 94 -10.12 1.77 3.37
C LYS A 94 -9.23 0.54 3.22
N THR A 95 -8.26 0.56 2.30
CA THR A 95 -7.33 -0.57 2.12
C THR A 95 -6.57 -0.87 3.41
N LEU A 96 -6.05 0.16 4.08
CA LEU A 96 -5.32 0.02 5.34
C LEU A 96 -6.21 -0.56 6.44
N ALA A 97 -7.48 -0.14 6.53
CA ALA A 97 -8.43 -0.69 7.50
C ALA A 97 -8.66 -2.20 7.28
N TYR A 98 -8.89 -2.63 6.04
CA TYR A 98 -9.02 -4.05 5.71
C TYR A 98 -7.72 -4.83 5.98
N ALA A 99 -6.56 -4.24 5.67
CA ALA A 99 -5.27 -4.87 5.90
C ALA A 99 -5.00 -5.06 7.41
N ASN A 100 -5.23 -4.04 8.23
CA ASN A 100 -5.07 -4.12 9.68
C ASN A 100 -6.05 -5.11 10.32
N ALA A 101 -7.32 -5.10 9.88
CA ALA A 101 -8.33 -6.06 10.34
C ALA A 101 -7.98 -7.52 10.01
N THR A 102 -7.11 -7.75 9.02
CA THR A 102 -6.66 -9.07 8.58
C THR A 102 -5.20 -9.36 8.92
N GLY A 103 -4.64 -8.65 9.90
CA GLY A 103 -3.36 -9.01 10.52
C GLY A 103 -2.14 -8.23 10.06
N LEU A 104 -2.29 -7.17 9.25
CA LEU A 104 -1.18 -6.26 8.97
C LEU A 104 -0.70 -5.57 10.27
N GLY A 105 -1.62 -5.07 11.09
CA GLY A 105 -1.31 -4.48 12.41
C GLY A 105 -0.43 -3.23 12.34
N LEU A 106 -0.54 -2.43 11.28
CA LEU A 106 0.15 -1.14 11.16
C LEU A 106 -0.74 -0.02 11.71
N ASP A 107 -0.96 -0.03 13.03
CA ASP A 107 -1.87 0.88 13.74
C ASP A 107 -1.12 2.11 14.29
N CYS A 108 -0.34 2.79 13.45
CA CYS A 108 0.32 4.04 13.85
C CYS A 108 -0.48 5.29 13.40
N PRO A 109 -0.67 6.30 14.26
CA PRO A 109 -1.47 7.49 13.93
C PRO A 109 -0.99 8.24 12.68
N ASP A 110 0.31 8.30 12.45
CA ASP A 110 0.89 8.98 11.28
C ASP A 110 0.58 8.23 9.98
N MET A 111 0.61 6.89 9.97
CA MET A 111 0.19 6.11 8.79
C MET A 111 -1.30 6.25 8.53
N ALA A 112 -2.13 6.25 9.57
CA ALA A 112 -3.56 6.49 9.43
C ALA A 112 -3.83 7.89 8.83
N ARG A 113 -3.13 8.94 9.33
CA ARG A 113 -3.24 10.29 8.79
C ARG A 113 -2.75 10.36 7.33
N LEU A 114 -1.63 9.72 7.02
CA LEU A 114 -1.10 9.65 5.66
C LEU A 114 -2.08 8.94 4.71
N ALA A 115 -2.69 7.82 5.12
CA ALA A 115 -3.66 7.09 4.31
C ALA A 115 -4.87 7.97 3.92
N VAL A 116 -5.34 8.82 4.84
CA VAL A 116 -6.39 9.82 4.57
C VAL A 116 -5.92 10.84 3.53
N ILE A 117 -4.73 11.42 3.69
CA ILE A 117 -4.16 12.37 2.73
C ILE A 117 -3.98 11.73 1.34
N LEU A 118 -3.56 10.46 1.29
CA LEU A 118 -3.41 9.70 0.06
C LEU A 118 -4.74 9.25 -0.56
N THR A 119 -5.90 9.49 0.07
CA THR A 119 -7.20 9.06 -0.45
C THR A 119 -7.91 10.20 -1.21
N PRO A 120 -8.30 10.03 -2.49
CA PRO A 120 -7.70 9.12 -3.46
C PRO A 120 -6.37 9.67 -4.00
N TYR A 121 -5.38 8.83 -4.30
CA TYR A 121 -4.02 9.34 -4.50
C TYR A 121 -3.81 10.02 -5.86
N TRP A 122 -4.68 9.76 -6.84
CA TRP A 122 -4.59 10.37 -8.16
C TRP A 122 -4.69 11.89 -8.10
N LYS A 123 -5.34 12.47 -7.09
CA LYS A 123 -5.51 13.94 -6.92
C LYS A 123 -4.18 14.69 -6.89
N TRP A 124 -3.13 14.03 -6.44
CA TRP A 124 -1.78 14.59 -6.36
C TRP A 124 -1.07 14.67 -7.72
N GLY A 125 -1.51 13.89 -8.71
CA GLY A 125 -0.99 13.91 -10.08
C GLY A 125 -1.69 14.90 -11.02
N TYR A 126 -2.83 15.49 -10.61
CA TYR A 126 -3.53 16.45 -11.45
C TYR A 126 -2.85 17.83 -11.43
N PRO A 127 -2.83 18.54 -12.58
CA PRO A 127 -2.41 19.93 -12.64
C PRO A 127 -3.22 20.77 -11.66
N HIS A 128 -2.53 21.56 -10.85
CA HIS A 128 -3.17 22.58 -10.04
C HIS A 128 -3.33 23.81 -10.92
N LEU A 129 -4.56 24.31 -11.10
CA LEU A 129 -4.77 25.50 -11.91
C LEU A 129 -4.35 26.75 -11.14
N ILE A 130 -3.99 27.80 -11.89
CA ILE A 130 -3.67 29.09 -11.28
C ILE A 130 -4.92 29.61 -10.58
N GLY A 131 -4.82 29.87 -9.27
CA GLY A 131 -5.91 30.38 -8.44
C GLY A 131 -6.60 29.33 -7.57
N ASP A 132 -6.33 28.03 -7.78
CA ASP A 132 -6.81 26.99 -6.88
C ASP A 132 -6.17 27.16 -5.49
N PRO A 133 -6.94 26.95 -4.39
CA PRO A 133 -6.37 26.98 -3.05
C PRO A 133 -5.38 25.83 -2.86
N PRO A 134 -4.30 26.01 -2.08
CA PRO A 134 -3.37 24.93 -1.78
C PRO A 134 -4.10 23.69 -1.23
N MET A 135 -3.83 22.54 -1.83
CA MET A 135 -4.34 21.27 -1.30
C MET A 135 -3.73 20.98 0.07
N ASP A 136 -4.55 20.48 1.00
CA ASP A 136 -4.10 20.03 2.31
C ASP A 136 -3.27 18.74 2.18
N ASP A 137 -1.96 18.88 2.34
CA ASP A 137 -0.99 17.78 2.36
C ASP A 137 -0.81 17.16 3.75
N GLY A 138 -1.60 17.58 4.74
CA GLY A 138 -1.54 17.11 6.12
C GLY A 138 -0.28 17.54 6.87
N GLY A 139 0.46 18.52 6.35
CA GLY A 139 1.72 19.00 6.92
C GLY A 139 2.87 18.01 6.79
N PHE A 140 2.77 17.02 5.89
CA PHE A 140 3.81 16.02 5.69
C PHE A 140 4.98 16.59 4.89
N SER A 141 6.21 16.35 5.36
CA SER A 141 7.42 16.50 4.56
C SER A 141 7.67 15.26 3.68
N PRO A 142 8.37 15.39 2.54
CA PRO A 142 8.77 14.25 1.71
C PRO A 142 9.56 13.18 2.48
N GLU A 143 10.39 13.59 3.44
CA GLU A 143 11.16 12.70 4.31
C GLU A 143 10.26 11.87 5.22
N GLN A 144 9.25 12.50 5.84
CA GLN A 144 8.26 11.77 6.65
C GLN A 144 7.47 10.77 5.81
N VAL A 145 7.06 11.15 4.59
CA VAL A 145 6.36 10.24 3.68
C VAL A 145 7.26 9.06 3.32
N CYS A 146 8.53 9.30 3.00
CA CYS A 146 9.50 8.24 2.70
C CYS A 146 9.61 7.22 3.85
N LEU A 147 9.75 7.70 5.09
CA LEU A 147 9.85 6.83 6.27
C LEU A 147 8.58 6.00 6.51
N LEU A 148 7.41 6.63 6.37
CA LEU A 148 6.14 5.94 6.56
C LEU A 148 5.91 4.87 5.48
N ILE A 149 6.22 5.16 4.22
CA ILE A 149 6.09 4.19 3.13
C ILE A 149 7.10 3.05 3.26
N ARG A 150 8.34 3.32 3.69
CA ARG A 150 9.30 2.24 4.00
C ARG A 150 8.78 1.36 5.14
N ALA A 151 8.25 1.94 6.22
CA ALA A 151 7.67 1.18 7.31
C ALA A 151 6.47 0.31 6.87
N LEU A 152 5.65 0.79 5.93
CA LEU A 152 4.58 0.00 5.33
C LEU A 152 5.14 -1.20 4.55
N LEU A 153 6.13 -0.98 3.68
CA LEU A 153 6.77 -2.05 2.90
C LEU A 153 7.42 -3.09 3.81
N ASP A 154 8.17 -2.64 4.82
CA ASP A 154 8.80 -3.51 5.82
C ASP A 154 7.75 -4.35 6.54
N ARG A 155 6.62 -3.73 6.93
CA ARG A 155 5.57 -4.47 7.61
C ARG A 155 4.88 -5.50 6.70
N VAL A 156 4.62 -5.15 5.44
CA VAL A 156 4.06 -6.10 4.47
C VAL A 156 5.05 -7.25 4.22
N HIS A 157 6.34 -6.95 4.09
CA HIS A 157 7.40 -7.97 4.02
C HIS A 157 7.33 -8.92 5.21
N ASP A 158 7.28 -8.40 6.44
CA ASP A 158 7.30 -9.22 7.66
C ASP A 158 6.10 -10.18 7.74
N VAL A 159 4.89 -9.73 7.38
CA VAL A 159 3.68 -10.55 7.51
C VAL A 159 3.46 -11.50 6.33
N THR A 160 3.99 -11.16 5.15
CA THR A 160 3.82 -11.98 3.95
C THR A 160 5.03 -12.87 3.64
N GLY A 161 6.22 -12.53 4.13
CA GLY A 161 7.49 -13.20 3.78
C GLY A 161 7.93 -13.00 2.33
N HIS A 162 7.38 -12.01 1.60
CA HIS A 162 7.85 -11.70 0.23
C HIS A 162 9.22 -11.06 0.27
N ALA A 163 10.16 -11.50 -0.56
CA ALA A 163 11.51 -10.94 -0.60
C ALA A 163 11.52 -9.47 -1.04
N ARG A 164 12.37 -8.66 -0.41
CA ARG A 164 12.64 -7.27 -0.83
C ARG A 164 13.49 -7.26 -2.09
N LEU A 165 13.47 -6.16 -2.84
CA LEU A 165 14.43 -5.99 -3.94
C LEU A 165 15.88 -6.03 -3.46
N ALA A 166 16.15 -5.46 -2.28
CA ALA A 166 17.48 -5.50 -1.67
C ALA A 166 17.97 -6.93 -1.37
N ASP A 167 17.06 -7.87 -1.08
CA ASP A 167 17.40 -9.26 -0.77
C ASP A 167 17.89 -10.03 -2.01
N GLY A 168 17.53 -9.57 -3.22
CA GLY A 168 17.96 -10.14 -4.49
C GLY A 168 19.41 -9.80 -4.88
N GLY A 169 20.00 -8.76 -4.27
CA GLY A 169 21.39 -8.34 -4.53
C GLY A 169 22.45 -9.30 -3.98
N HIS A 170 22.07 -10.33 -3.24
CA HIS A 170 22.97 -11.39 -2.73
C HIS A 170 22.88 -12.70 -3.52
N ARG A 171 22.19 -12.70 -4.67
CA ARG A 171 22.16 -13.86 -5.57
C ARG A 171 22.45 -13.43 -7.00
N HIS A 172 23.73 -13.23 -7.33
CA HIS A 172 24.36 -13.69 -8.58
C HIS A 172 25.82 -13.20 -8.69
N ALA A 173 26.78 -14.13 -8.63
CA ALA A 173 27.87 -14.28 -9.62
C ALA A 173 28.86 -15.39 -9.19
N THR A 174 28.51 -16.65 -9.43
CA THR A 174 29.54 -17.65 -9.75
C THR A 174 29.45 -17.86 -11.26
N ILE A 175 30.14 -17.00 -12.00
CA ILE A 175 30.59 -17.37 -13.35
C ILE A 175 31.82 -18.24 -13.10
N ALA A 176 31.70 -19.53 -13.38
CA ALA A 176 32.86 -20.41 -13.50
C ALA A 176 33.68 -19.93 -14.71
N LEU A 177 34.95 -19.63 -14.46
CA LEU A 177 35.99 -19.57 -15.48
C LEU A 177 36.44 -20.98 -15.83
#